data_AF-A0A351IU81-F1
#
_entry.id   AF-A0A351IU81-F1
#
_cell.length_a   1.000
_cell.length_b   1.000
_cell.length_c   1.000
_cell.angle_alpha   90.00
_cell.angle_beta   90.00
_cell.angle_gamma   90.00
#
_symmetry.space_group_name_H-M   'P 1'
#
loop_
_entity.id
_entity.type
_entity.pdbx_description
1 polymer ?
#
loop_
_entity_poly.entity_id
_entity_poly.type
_entity_poly.pdbx_seq_one_letter_code
_entity_poly.pdbx_strand_id
1 'polypeptide(L)'
;MTANAQVPDRNLALDLCRVTEAAALAASRWMGRGDKEGADAAAVDAMRHVLDTVTMDGVVIIGEGEKDEAPMLFNGERIGNGQPPAADIAVDPIDGTTLTSLGRANAIAVIAVSDRGTMFDPGPCVYMEKIAVGPQCADVIDITESVTENLRRIAEAKNEGVRDLTAVILDRDRHAELIAEVRAAGARIRLIPDGDVAGAISSAWPDSGADVLFGIGGTPEGVISAAALKCMGGAIQGRLWPRNEAERNAAVEAGYDLARVLTTDDLVA
;
A
#
# COMPACT_ATOMS: atom_id res chain seq x y z
N MET A 1 -28.41 27.00 -33.94
CA MET A 1 -27.05 26.42 -33.88
C MET A 1 -26.67 26.33 -32.41
N THR A 2 -26.87 25.18 -31.79
CA THR A 2 -26.52 24.92 -30.39
C THR A 2 -25.60 23.71 -30.37
N ALA A 3 -24.30 23.95 -30.45
CA ALA A 3 -23.31 22.88 -30.34
C ALA A 3 -22.02 23.45 -29.76
N ASN A 4 -22.03 23.61 -28.45
CA ASN A 4 -20.87 23.41 -27.58
C ASN A 4 -21.43 23.15 -26.17
N ALA A 5 -22.28 22.11 -26.08
CA ALA A 5 -22.49 21.47 -24.79
C ALA A 5 -21.17 20.77 -24.48
N GLN A 6 -20.41 21.32 -23.53
CA GLN A 6 -19.21 20.69 -23.01
C GLN A 6 -19.66 19.35 -22.41
N VAL A 7 -19.36 18.26 -23.10
CA VAL A 7 -19.66 16.91 -22.59
C VAL A 7 -18.93 16.76 -21.26
N PRO A 8 -19.58 16.31 -20.18
CA PRO A 8 -18.90 16.07 -18.92
C PRO A 8 -17.71 15.15 -19.16
N ASP A 9 -16.51 15.62 -18.81
CA ASP A 9 -15.31 14.81 -18.90
C ASP A 9 -15.41 13.66 -17.90
N ARG A 10 -15.00 12.45 -18.31
CA ARG A 10 -14.96 11.32 -17.37
C ARG A 10 -13.80 11.57 -16.42
N ASN A 11 -14.14 11.84 -15.16
CA ASN A 11 -13.13 12.00 -14.13
C ASN A 11 -12.58 10.62 -13.76
N LEU A 12 -11.34 10.35 -14.17
CA LEU A 12 -10.62 9.11 -13.88
C LEU A 12 -10.69 8.75 -12.39
N ALA A 13 -10.54 9.71 -11.48
CA ALA A 13 -10.62 9.45 -10.05
C ALA A 13 -12.01 8.92 -9.63
N LEU A 14 -13.10 9.45 -10.19
CA LEU A 14 -14.45 8.95 -9.90
C LEU A 14 -14.70 7.57 -10.50
N ASP A 15 -14.13 7.29 -11.68
CA ASP A 15 -14.20 5.95 -12.28
C ASP A 15 -13.42 4.92 -11.43
N LEU A 16 -12.25 5.30 -10.90
CA LEU A 16 -11.45 4.45 -10.01
C LEU A 16 -12.12 4.20 -8.65
N CYS A 17 -12.90 5.16 -8.11
CA CYS A 17 -13.73 4.88 -6.94
C CYS A 17 -14.71 3.72 -7.19
N ARG A 18 -15.30 3.65 -8.38
CA ARG A 18 -16.24 2.57 -8.73
C ARG A 18 -15.55 1.22 -8.87
N VAL A 19 -14.27 1.22 -9.23
CA VAL A 19 -13.44 0.00 -9.30
C VAL A 19 -13.30 -0.63 -7.91
N THR A 20 -12.89 0.15 -6.90
CA THR A 20 -12.76 -0.35 -5.53
C THR A 20 -14.11 -0.64 -4.87
N GLU A 21 -15.16 0.13 -5.18
CA GLU A 21 -16.54 -0.19 -4.76
C GLU A 21 -16.99 -1.56 -5.26
N ALA A 22 -16.76 -1.87 -6.55
CA ALA A 22 -17.15 -3.15 -7.13
C ALA A 22 -16.39 -4.32 -6.47
N ALA A 23 -15.08 -4.18 -6.31
CA ALA A 23 -14.24 -5.15 -5.63
C ALA A 23 -14.70 -5.40 -4.18
N ALA A 24 -14.90 -4.33 -3.41
CA ALA A 24 -15.34 -4.41 -2.02
C ALA A 24 -16.74 -5.03 -1.89
N LEU A 25 -17.68 -4.66 -2.77
CA LEU A 25 -19.04 -5.24 -2.78
C LEU A 25 -19.01 -6.74 -3.10
N ALA A 26 -18.17 -7.16 -4.04
CA ALA A 26 -18.00 -8.58 -4.37
C ALA A 26 -17.38 -9.36 -3.21
N ALA A 27 -16.25 -8.87 -2.67
CA ALA A 27 -15.57 -9.43 -1.50
C ALA A 27 -16.48 -9.54 -0.27
N SER A 28 -17.33 -8.53 -0.02
CA SER A 28 -18.20 -8.49 1.16
C SER A 28 -19.18 -9.67 1.24
N ARG A 29 -19.53 -10.29 0.11
CA ARG A 29 -20.39 -11.50 0.07
C ARG A 29 -19.69 -12.74 0.63
N TRP A 30 -18.37 -12.68 0.81
CA TRP A 30 -17.52 -13.72 1.37
C TRP A 30 -17.09 -13.46 2.81
N MET A 31 -17.46 -12.30 3.36
CA MET A 31 -17.09 -11.90 4.71
C MET A 31 -17.51 -12.96 5.75
N GLY A 32 -16.56 -13.48 6.52
CA GLY A 32 -16.81 -14.45 7.59
C GLY A 32 -17.10 -15.87 7.12
N ARG A 33 -16.91 -16.20 5.84
CA ARG A 33 -17.20 -17.53 5.28
C ARG A 33 -16.02 -18.51 5.35
N GLY A 34 -14.86 -18.08 5.86
CA GLY A 34 -13.67 -18.92 5.98
C GLY A 34 -13.00 -19.27 4.65
N ASP A 35 -13.38 -18.61 3.56
CA ASP A 35 -12.85 -18.83 2.22
C ASP A 35 -12.18 -17.56 1.71
N LYS A 36 -10.86 -17.48 1.89
CA LYS A 36 -10.06 -16.33 1.47
C LYS A 36 -9.84 -16.29 -0.05
N GLU A 37 -9.66 -17.44 -0.68
CA GLU A 37 -9.40 -17.53 -2.13
C GLU A 37 -10.66 -17.20 -2.93
N GLY A 38 -11.82 -17.65 -2.47
CA GLY A 38 -13.11 -17.27 -3.06
C GLY A 38 -13.43 -15.79 -2.89
N ALA A 39 -13.08 -15.19 -1.74
CA ALA A 39 -13.23 -13.75 -1.52
C ALA A 39 -12.37 -12.95 -2.50
N ASP A 40 -11.10 -13.34 -2.62
CA ASP A 40 -10.09 -12.70 -3.44
C ASP A 40 -10.42 -12.79 -4.94
N ALA A 41 -10.72 -13.99 -5.42
CA ALA A 41 -11.14 -14.22 -6.81
C ALA A 41 -12.38 -13.39 -7.19
N ALA A 42 -13.34 -13.23 -6.27
CA ALA A 42 -14.53 -12.40 -6.51
C ALA A 42 -14.18 -10.90 -6.58
N ALA A 43 -13.24 -10.43 -5.77
CA ALA A 43 -12.78 -9.05 -5.79
C ALA A 43 -11.98 -8.76 -7.07
N VAL A 44 -11.04 -9.63 -7.45
CA VAL A 44 -10.25 -9.57 -8.69
C VAL A 44 -11.16 -9.47 -9.90
N ASP A 45 -12.14 -10.38 -10.04
CA ASP A 45 -13.06 -10.41 -11.18
C ASP A 45 -13.88 -9.12 -11.29
N ALA A 46 -14.47 -8.67 -10.17
CA ALA A 46 -15.25 -7.44 -10.13
C ALA A 46 -14.40 -6.20 -10.44
N MET A 47 -13.21 -6.11 -9.86
CA MET A 47 -12.24 -5.03 -10.10
C MET A 47 -11.86 -4.97 -11.59
N ARG A 48 -11.46 -6.11 -12.14
CA ARG A 48 -11.01 -6.27 -13.53
C ARG A 48 -12.09 -5.87 -14.53
N HIS A 49 -13.34 -6.27 -14.28
CA HIS A 49 -14.47 -5.96 -15.15
C HIS A 49 -14.78 -4.46 -15.20
N VAL A 50 -14.71 -3.76 -14.06
CA VAL A 50 -14.91 -2.30 -14.05
C VAL A 50 -13.74 -1.58 -14.72
N LEU A 51 -12.50 -2.04 -14.50
CA LEU A 51 -11.30 -1.46 -15.10
C LEU A 51 -11.33 -1.48 -16.63
N ASP A 52 -11.92 -2.48 -17.28
CA ASP A 52 -12.12 -2.51 -18.75
C ASP A 52 -12.89 -1.29 -19.28
N THR A 53 -13.74 -0.70 -18.45
CA THR A 53 -14.61 0.41 -18.87
C THR A 53 -14.00 1.79 -18.65
N VAL A 54 -12.87 1.85 -17.95
CA VAL A 54 -12.16 3.08 -17.58
C VAL A 54 -11.41 3.63 -18.80
N THR A 55 -11.50 4.95 -19.00
CA THR A 55 -10.77 5.64 -20.07
C THR A 55 -9.32 5.87 -19.65
N MET A 56 -8.45 4.89 -19.95
CA MET A 56 -7.00 4.94 -19.73
C MET A 56 -6.27 3.88 -20.58
N ASP A 57 -4.99 4.11 -20.84
CA ASP A 57 -4.01 3.10 -21.28
C ASP A 57 -3.18 2.72 -20.06
N GLY A 58 -3.73 1.82 -19.25
CA GLY A 58 -3.13 1.38 -18.00
C GLY A 58 -2.22 0.17 -18.20
N VAL A 59 -1.13 0.10 -17.43
CA VAL A 59 -0.33 -1.12 -17.26
C VAL A 59 -0.27 -1.46 -15.78
N VAL A 60 -0.57 -2.72 -15.45
CA VAL A 60 -0.44 -3.25 -14.08
C VAL A 60 1.05 -3.41 -13.77
N ILE A 61 1.56 -2.62 -12.84
CA ILE A 61 2.92 -2.76 -12.28
C ILE A 61 2.89 -3.67 -11.06
N ILE A 62 1.82 -3.56 -10.27
CA ILE A 62 1.57 -4.37 -9.08
C ILE A 62 0.16 -4.96 -9.21
N GLY A 63 0.07 -6.28 -9.18
CA GLY A 63 -1.21 -6.97 -9.14
C GLY A 63 -1.12 -8.33 -8.43
N GLU A 64 -1.93 -9.29 -8.86
CA GLU A 64 -2.10 -10.60 -8.21
C GLU A 64 -0.86 -11.50 -8.31
N GLY A 65 0.08 -11.16 -9.19
CA GLY A 65 1.33 -11.89 -9.39
C GLY A 65 1.78 -11.90 -10.84
N GLU A 66 2.68 -12.84 -11.14
CA GLU A 66 3.18 -13.05 -12.50
C GLU A 66 2.12 -13.68 -13.41
N LYS A 67 2.24 -13.45 -14.71
CA LYS A 67 1.25 -13.91 -15.72
C LYS A 67 0.95 -15.41 -15.68
N ASP A 68 1.93 -16.23 -15.33
CA ASP A 68 1.78 -17.68 -15.27
C ASP A 68 1.05 -18.15 -14.00
N GLU A 69 0.97 -17.30 -12.98
CA GLU A 69 0.38 -17.59 -11.66
C GLU A 69 -0.97 -16.89 -11.46
N ALA A 70 -1.18 -15.73 -12.13
CA ALA A 70 -2.38 -14.91 -12.04
C ALA A 70 -3.09 -14.81 -13.41
N PRO A 71 -4.34 -15.29 -13.56
CA PRO A 71 -5.07 -15.23 -14.83
C PRO A 71 -5.59 -13.82 -15.18
N MET A 72 -5.70 -12.95 -14.18
CA MET A 72 -6.19 -11.57 -14.29
C MET A 72 -5.39 -10.69 -13.34
N LEU A 73 -5.26 -9.40 -13.69
CA LEU A 73 -4.49 -8.40 -12.96
C LEU A 73 -3.04 -8.84 -12.72
N PHE A 74 -2.42 -9.49 -13.70
CA PHE A 74 -1.02 -9.91 -13.61
C PHE A 74 -0.05 -8.76 -13.96
N ASN A 75 1.18 -8.85 -13.48
CA ASN A 75 2.23 -7.87 -13.76
C ASN A 75 2.46 -7.73 -15.28
N GLY A 76 2.31 -6.51 -15.79
CA GLY A 76 2.38 -6.17 -17.22
C GLY A 76 1.07 -6.27 -17.99
N GLU A 77 -0.06 -6.64 -17.35
CA GLU A 77 -1.36 -6.62 -18.03
C GLU A 77 -1.75 -5.20 -18.46
N ARG A 78 -2.29 -5.07 -19.67
CA ARG A 78 -2.90 -3.82 -20.16
C ARG A 78 -4.37 -3.74 -19.76
N ILE A 79 -4.76 -2.66 -19.10
CA ILE A 79 -6.11 -2.43 -18.58
C ILE A 79 -6.64 -1.04 -18.93
N GLY A 80 -7.96 -0.90 -18.96
CA GLY A 80 -8.63 0.27 -19.53
C GLY A 80 -8.94 0.11 -21.02
N ASN A 81 -9.63 1.09 -21.59
CA ASN A 81 -10.05 1.06 -22.99
C ASN A 81 -8.96 1.49 -24.01
N GLY A 82 -7.73 1.73 -23.54
CA GLY A 82 -6.56 2.06 -24.35
C GLY A 82 -6.49 3.52 -24.83
N GLN A 83 -7.43 4.37 -24.41
CA GLN A 83 -7.36 5.82 -24.66
C GLN A 83 -6.43 6.48 -23.61
N PRO A 84 -5.81 7.63 -23.92
CA PRO A 84 -5.06 8.40 -22.92
C PRO A 84 -5.90 8.72 -21.66
N PRO A 85 -5.27 8.91 -20.49
CA PRO A 85 -3.82 8.98 -20.27
C PRO A 85 -3.13 7.61 -20.21
N ALA A 86 -1.82 7.59 -20.44
CA ALA A 86 -0.98 6.42 -20.17
C ALA A 86 -0.60 6.40 -18.69
N ALA A 87 -0.88 5.29 -18.01
CA ALA A 87 -0.72 5.20 -16.56
C ALA A 87 -0.06 3.88 -16.12
N ASP A 88 0.57 3.92 -14.96
CA ASP A 88 0.97 2.75 -14.16
C ASP A 88 -0.07 2.50 -13.09
N ILE A 89 -0.32 1.23 -12.78
CA ILE A 89 -1.40 0.83 -11.89
C ILE A 89 -0.88 -0.20 -10.89
N ALA A 90 -1.19 0.03 -9.62
CA ALA A 90 -1.09 -0.96 -8.56
C ALA A 90 -2.50 -1.29 -8.05
N VAL A 91 -2.80 -2.58 -7.97
CA VAL A 91 -4.06 -3.06 -7.40
C VAL A 91 -3.79 -3.99 -6.23
N ASP A 92 -4.64 -3.88 -5.22
CA ASP A 92 -4.80 -4.87 -4.17
C ASP A 92 -6.31 -5.04 -3.96
N PRO A 93 -6.94 -6.00 -4.66
CA PRO A 93 -8.38 -6.22 -4.61
C PRO A 93 -8.90 -6.44 -3.19
N ILE A 94 -8.09 -7.04 -2.30
CA ILE A 94 -8.36 -7.14 -0.87
C ILE A 94 -7.05 -7.11 -0.06
N ASP A 95 -6.70 -5.92 0.45
CA ASP A 95 -5.70 -5.81 1.51
C ASP A 95 -6.30 -6.43 2.78
N GLY A 96 -5.92 -7.68 3.06
CA GLY A 96 -6.46 -8.48 4.15
C GLY A 96 -7.52 -9.51 3.73
N THR A 97 -7.25 -10.37 2.76
CA THR A 97 -8.08 -11.55 2.42
C THR A 97 -8.39 -12.44 3.66
N THR A 98 -7.41 -12.61 4.56
CA THR A 98 -7.61 -13.30 5.85
C THR A 98 -8.59 -12.54 6.75
N LEU A 99 -8.52 -11.21 6.80
CA LEU A 99 -9.46 -10.39 7.57
C LEU A 99 -10.89 -10.57 7.03
N THR A 100 -11.07 -10.49 5.71
CA THR A 100 -12.36 -10.68 5.03
C THR A 100 -12.94 -12.06 5.33
N SER A 101 -12.18 -13.13 5.06
CA SER A 101 -12.65 -14.51 5.27
C SER A 101 -13.03 -14.80 6.73
N LEU A 102 -12.38 -14.16 7.70
CA LEU A 102 -12.67 -14.30 9.13
C LEU A 102 -13.67 -13.26 9.66
N GLY A 103 -14.17 -12.34 8.82
CA GLY A 103 -15.11 -11.30 9.22
C GLY A 103 -14.52 -10.27 10.20
N ARG A 104 -13.23 -9.98 10.08
CA ARG A 104 -12.50 -9.00 10.90
C ARG A 104 -12.53 -7.63 10.24
N ALA A 105 -12.34 -6.59 11.06
CA ALA A 105 -12.24 -5.22 10.60
C ALA A 105 -10.95 -4.96 9.80
N ASN A 106 -10.92 -3.82 9.08
CA ASN A 106 -9.78 -3.25 8.37
C ASN A 106 -9.36 -3.94 7.05
N ALA A 107 -10.16 -4.85 6.51
CA ALA A 107 -10.02 -5.22 5.10
C ALA A 107 -10.48 -4.06 4.19
N ILE A 108 -9.69 -3.74 3.16
CA ILE A 108 -10.03 -2.70 2.17
C ILE A 108 -9.69 -3.18 0.76
N ALA A 109 -10.39 -2.66 -0.25
CA ALA A 109 -10.02 -2.83 -1.66
C ALA A 109 -9.29 -1.55 -2.11
N VAL A 110 -8.13 -1.71 -2.76
CA VAL A 110 -7.22 -0.60 -3.04
C VAL A 110 -6.79 -0.59 -4.51
N ILE A 111 -6.70 0.62 -5.05
CA ILE A 111 -6.06 0.89 -6.33
C ILE A 111 -5.25 2.18 -6.21
N ALA A 112 -4.05 2.18 -6.80
CA ALA A 112 -3.23 3.35 -6.98
C ALA A 112 -2.88 3.50 -8.46
N VAL A 113 -2.85 4.73 -8.94
CA VAL A 113 -2.57 5.08 -10.34
C VAL A 113 -1.60 6.25 -10.36
N SER A 114 -0.56 6.16 -11.20
CA SER A 114 0.40 7.23 -11.43
C SER A 114 0.74 7.37 -12.91
N ASP A 115 1.50 8.40 -13.26
CA ASP A 115 1.99 8.58 -14.62
C ASP A 115 2.84 7.36 -15.05
N ARG A 116 2.80 7.00 -16.33
CA ARG A 116 3.56 5.86 -16.87
C ARG A 116 5.07 5.95 -16.52
N GLY A 117 5.62 4.87 -15.97
CA GLY A 117 7.04 4.73 -15.63
C GLY A 117 7.45 5.40 -14.31
N THR A 118 6.49 5.81 -13.47
CA THR A 118 6.78 6.49 -12.19
C THR A 118 6.58 5.60 -10.97
N MET A 119 5.94 4.44 -11.15
CA MET A 119 5.67 3.51 -10.07
C MET A 119 6.82 2.51 -9.93
N PHE A 120 7.29 2.32 -8.70
CA PHE A 120 8.35 1.36 -8.41
C PHE A 120 7.88 -0.09 -8.63
N ASP A 121 8.66 -0.84 -9.40
CA ASP A 121 8.49 -2.28 -9.58
C ASP A 121 9.11 -3.02 -8.37
N PRO A 122 8.32 -3.79 -7.60
CA PRO A 122 8.83 -4.58 -6.48
C PRO A 122 9.87 -5.64 -6.85
N GLY A 123 9.87 -6.09 -8.11
CA GLY A 123 10.71 -7.17 -8.60
C GLY A 123 10.61 -8.44 -7.74
N PRO A 124 11.71 -9.17 -7.51
CA PRO A 124 11.70 -10.42 -6.77
C PRO A 124 11.61 -10.25 -5.24
N CYS A 125 11.70 -9.02 -4.72
CA CYS A 125 11.69 -8.75 -3.29
C CYS A 125 10.26 -8.55 -2.80
N VAL A 126 9.66 -9.60 -2.24
CA VAL A 126 8.27 -9.53 -1.78
C VAL A 126 8.08 -8.77 -0.45
N TYR A 127 9.14 -8.54 0.34
CA TYR A 127 9.07 -7.80 1.59
C TYR A 127 9.92 -6.52 1.59
N MET A 128 9.41 -5.52 2.30
CA MET A 128 10.02 -4.22 2.53
C MET A 128 9.87 -3.85 4.01
N GLU A 129 10.94 -3.36 4.62
CA GLU A 129 10.90 -2.63 5.88
C GLU A 129 10.37 -1.22 5.63
N LYS A 130 9.42 -0.76 6.44
CA LYS A 130 8.66 0.46 6.23
C LYS A 130 8.66 1.32 7.50
N ILE A 131 8.75 2.63 7.30
CA ILE A 131 8.34 3.65 8.27
C ILE A 131 7.45 4.65 7.55
N ALA A 132 6.25 4.91 8.06
CA ALA A 132 5.29 5.82 7.42
C ALA A 132 4.58 6.74 8.41
N VAL A 133 4.49 8.02 8.08
CA VAL A 133 3.97 9.09 8.94
C VAL A 133 3.10 10.08 8.17
N GLY A 134 2.28 10.82 8.93
CA GLY A 134 1.48 11.92 8.39
C GLY A 134 2.25 13.21 8.07
N PRO A 135 1.57 14.22 7.52
CA PRO A 135 2.20 15.41 6.95
C PRO A 135 3.05 16.23 7.93
N GLN A 136 2.66 16.27 9.20
CA GLN A 136 3.39 17.01 10.22
C GLN A 136 4.79 16.43 10.49
N CYS A 137 5.03 15.16 10.15
CA CYS A 137 6.26 14.44 10.44
C CYS A 137 7.00 13.96 9.19
N ALA A 138 6.56 14.37 8.00
CA ALA A 138 7.09 13.88 6.72
C ALA A 138 8.61 14.03 6.59
N ASP A 139 9.16 15.12 7.12
CA ASP A 139 10.58 15.48 6.97
C ASP A 139 11.48 15.00 8.12
N VAL A 140 10.95 14.34 9.15
CA VAL A 140 11.72 14.04 10.38
C VAL A 140 12.06 12.57 10.59
N ILE A 141 11.53 11.69 9.74
CA ILE A 141 11.75 10.24 9.84
C ILE A 141 13.00 9.78 9.11
N ASP A 142 13.63 8.74 9.64
CA ASP A 142 14.79 8.07 9.04
C ASP A 142 14.79 6.57 9.36
N ILE A 143 14.54 5.73 8.37
CA ILE A 143 14.47 4.27 8.52
C ILE A 143 15.81 3.62 8.91
N THR A 144 16.92 4.35 8.81
CA THR A 144 18.24 3.87 9.23
C THR A 144 18.51 4.08 10.72
N GLU A 145 17.71 4.92 11.37
CA GLU A 145 17.79 5.20 12.80
C GLU A 145 16.99 4.21 13.64
N SER A 146 17.31 4.15 14.92
CA SER A 146 16.52 3.33 15.88
C SER A 146 15.05 3.77 15.92
N VAL A 147 14.17 2.84 16.27
CA VAL A 147 12.73 3.13 16.43
C VAL A 147 12.53 4.14 17.55
N THR A 148 13.33 4.03 18.61
CA THR A 148 13.34 4.97 19.73
C THR A 148 13.64 6.41 19.28
N GLU A 149 14.65 6.60 18.42
CA GLU A 149 15.00 7.94 17.93
C GLU A 149 13.92 8.47 16.97
N ASN A 150 13.38 7.64 16.08
CA ASN A 150 12.25 8.05 15.24
C ASN A 150 11.04 8.49 16.07
N LEU A 151 10.66 7.75 17.11
CA LEU A 151 9.59 8.13 18.03
C LEU A 151 9.88 9.47 18.71
N ARG A 152 11.14 9.74 19.10
CA ARG A 152 11.54 11.03 19.69
C ARG A 152 11.38 12.18 18.69
N ARG A 153 11.83 12.00 17.44
CA ARG A 153 11.72 13.01 16.37
C ARG A 153 10.25 13.30 16.02
N ILE A 154 9.42 12.26 15.93
CA ILE A 154 7.98 12.39 15.70
C ILE A 154 7.31 13.15 16.85
N ALA A 155 7.60 12.78 18.11
CA ALA A 155 7.06 13.46 19.28
C ALA A 155 7.44 14.95 19.31
N GLU A 156 8.70 15.27 18.98
CA GLU A 156 9.19 16.65 18.88
C GLU A 156 8.46 17.45 17.80
N ALA A 157 8.31 16.90 16.59
CA ALA A 157 7.58 17.52 15.48
C ALA A 157 6.09 17.75 15.82
N LYS A 158 5.50 16.85 16.61
CA LYS A 158 4.12 16.95 17.09
C LYS A 158 3.94 17.85 18.31
N ASN A 159 5.03 18.23 18.99
CA ASN A 159 5.00 18.89 20.29
C ASN A 159 4.17 18.08 21.33
N GLU A 160 4.37 16.77 21.34
CA GLU A 160 3.70 15.78 22.21
C GLU A 160 4.74 14.93 22.95
N GLY A 161 4.30 14.12 23.94
CA GLY A 161 5.17 13.13 24.56
C GLY A 161 5.23 11.84 23.76
N VAL A 162 6.36 11.12 23.79
CA VAL A 162 6.47 9.77 23.18
C VAL A 162 5.37 8.83 23.69
N ARG A 163 4.93 9.00 24.95
CA ARG A 163 3.86 8.20 25.56
C ARG A 163 2.47 8.44 24.97
N ASP A 164 2.29 9.55 24.27
CA ASP A 164 1.05 9.91 23.60
C ASP A 164 1.02 9.37 22.16
N LEU A 165 2.16 8.98 21.59
CA LEU A 165 2.25 8.38 20.27
C LEU A 165 1.72 6.94 20.24
N THR A 166 1.20 6.52 19.09
CA THR A 166 0.74 5.18 18.76
C THR A 166 1.39 4.68 17.47
N ALA A 167 2.18 3.63 17.59
CA ALA A 167 2.76 2.91 16.45
C ALA A 167 1.82 1.81 15.96
N VAL A 168 1.60 1.72 14.66
CA VAL A 168 0.92 0.61 13.98
C VAL A 168 1.98 -0.40 13.54
N ILE A 169 1.79 -1.67 13.89
CA ILE A 169 2.78 -2.73 13.58
C ILE A 169 2.02 -4.03 13.27
N LEU A 170 2.44 -4.74 12.21
CA LEU A 170 1.93 -6.10 11.94
C LEU A 170 2.31 -7.06 13.07
N ASP A 171 1.34 -7.81 13.60
CA ASP A 171 1.57 -8.81 14.64
C ASP A 171 2.21 -10.08 14.05
N ARG A 172 3.54 -10.12 14.08
CA ARG A 172 4.37 -11.16 13.48
C ARG A 172 5.60 -11.41 14.36
N ASP A 173 6.05 -12.66 14.42
CA ASP A 173 7.25 -13.03 15.20
C ASP A 173 8.49 -12.21 14.84
N ARG A 174 8.65 -11.89 13.54
CA ARG A 174 9.74 -11.03 13.03
C ARG A 174 9.75 -9.60 13.59
N HIS A 175 8.68 -9.16 14.23
CA HIS A 175 8.57 -7.83 14.85
C HIS A 175 8.70 -7.86 16.37
N ALA A 176 9.06 -8.99 16.99
CA ALA A 176 9.17 -9.08 18.44
C ALA A 176 10.13 -8.05 19.04
N GLU A 177 11.30 -7.84 18.42
CA GLU A 177 12.28 -6.84 18.85
C GLU A 177 11.77 -5.41 18.64
N LEU A 178 11.21 -5.10 17.47
CA LEU A 178 10.57 -3.82 17.15
C LEU A 178 9.47 -3.48 18.20
N ILE A 179 8.58 -4.43 18.50
CA ILE A 179 7.50 -4.26 19.47
C ILE A 179 8.06 -4.02 20.88
N ALA A 180 9.12 -4.73 21.26
CA ALA A 180 9.78 -4.54 22.55
C ALA A 180 10.41 -3.15 22.64
N GLU A 181 11.07 -2.67 21.58
CA GLU A 181 11.68 -1.35 21.53
C GLU A 181 10.63 -0.24 21.65
N VAL A 182 9.53 -0.30 20.90
CA VAL A 182 8.44 0.71 21.00
C VAL A 182 7.86 0.75 22.43
N ARG A 183 7.65 -0.40 23.07
CA ARG A 183 7.20 -0.48 24.46
C ARG A 183 8.21 0.12 25.44
N ALA A 184 9.50 -0.13 25.22
CA ALA A 184 10.58 0.40 26.05
C ALA A 184 10.71 1.93 25.92
N ALA A 185 10.53 2.46 24.71
CA ALA A 185 10.47 3.90 24.45
C ALA A 185 9.24 4.57 25.09
N GLY A 186 8.19 3.79 25.36
CA GLY A 186 7.00 4.22 26.11
C GLY A 186 5.79 4.60 25.25
N ALA A 187 5.89 4.48 23.92
CA ALA A 187 4.78 4.70 23.01
C ALA A 187 3.76 3.56 23.06
N ARG A 188 2.53 3.84 22.60
CA ARG A 188 1.45 2.86 22.46
C ARG A 188 1.64 2.06 21.17
N ILE A 189 1.07 0.87 21.11
CA ILE A 189 1.11 0.02 19.91
C ILE A 189 -0.31 -0.42 19.54
N ARG A 190 -0.67 -0.24 18.27
CA ARG A 190 -1.82 -0.87 17.64
C ARG A 190 -1.32 -2.04 16.79
N LEU A 191 -1.34 -3.23 17.36
CA LEU A 191 -1.03 -4.46 16.63
C LEU A 191 -2.15 -4.78 15.65
N ILE A 192 -1.79 -4.99 14.39
CA ILE A 192 -2.72 -5.38 13.32
C ILE A 192 -2.37 -6.78 12.79
N PRO A 193 -3.34 -7.69 12.63
CA PRO A 193 -3.05 -9.05 12.16
C PRO A 193 -2.74 -9.10 10.68
N ASP A 194 -3.26 -8.19 9.86
CA ASP A 194 -2.97 -8.00 8.42
C ASP A 194 -3.32 -6.54 8.09
N GLY A 195 -3.11 -6.08 6.85
CA GLY A 195 -3.63 -4.77 6.44
C GLY A 195 -2.68 -3.59 6.65
N ASP A 196 -1.43 -3.67 6.17
CA ASP A 196 -0.46 -2.59 6.41
C ASP A 196 -0.59 -1.40 5.46
N VAL A 197 -1.36 -1.49 4.36
CA VAL A 197 -1.77 -0.33 3.56
C VAL A 197 -2.72 0.55 4.36
N ALA A 198 -3.78 -0.05 4.91
CA ALA A 198 -4.69 0.64 5.83
C ALA A 198 -3.93 1.17 7.07
N GLY A 199 -2.94 0.39 7.54
CA GLY A 199 -2.03 0.79 8.60
C GLY A 199 -1.25 2.07 8.29
N ALA A 200 -0.62 2.14 7.11
CA ALA A 200 0.13 3.30 6.65
C ALA A 200 -0.76 4.54 6.48
N ILE A 201 -1.88 4.40 5.76
CA ILE A 201 -2.84 5.51 5.53
C ILE A 201 -3.32 6.10 6.86
N SER A 202 -3.53 5.24 7.86
CA SER A 202 -4.00 5.70 9.16
C SER A 202 -3.01 6.66 9.85
N SER A 203 -1.69 6.57 9.63
CA SER A 203 -0.73 7.51 10.25
C SER A 203 -0.81 8.93 9.68
N ALA A 204 -1.43 9.10 8.51
CA ALA A 204 -1.67 10.39 7.87
C ALA A 204 -3.11 10.90 8.04
N TRP A 205 -3.99 10.13 8.69
CA TRP A 205 -5.39 10.50 8.86
C TRP A 205 -5.63 11.20 10.23
N PRO A 206 -6.10 12.46 10.28
CA PRO A 206 -6.12 13.28 11.49
C PRO A 206 -6.78 12.67 12.74
N ASP A 207 -7.79 11.82 12.55
CA ASP A 207 -8.60 11.25 13.65
C ASP A 207 -8.42 9.73 13.82
N SER A 208 -7.38 9.13 13.23
CA SER A 208 -7.16 7.67 13.32
C SER A 208 -6.62 7.20 14.67
N GLY A 209 -6.02 8.12 15.43
CA GLY A 209 -5.24 7.82 16.63
C GLY A 209 -3.94 7.06 16.39
N ALA A 210 -3.46 6.99 15.14
CA ALA A 210 -2.18 6.40 14.75
C ALA A 210 -1.20 7.50 14.29
N ASP A 211 0.06 7.38 14.69
CA ASP A 211 1.08 8.40 14.44
C ASP A 211 2.15 7.94 13.46
N VAL A 212 2.43 6.63 13.46
CA VAL A 212 3.48 6.03 12.64
C VAL A 212 3.19 4.56 12.39
N LEU A 213 3.47 4.07 11.19
CA LEU A 213 3.61 2.65 10.89
C LEU A 213 5.08 2.28 10.95
N PHE A 214 5.42 1.15 11.58
CA PHE A 214 6.75 0.55 11.52
C PHE A 214 6.69 -0.93 11.12
N GLY A 215 7.77 -1.40 10.52
CA GLY A 215 8.09 -2.82 10.41
C GLY A 215 8.11 -3.35 8.99
N ILE A 216 8.21 -4.67 8.88
CA ILE A 216 8.38 -5.40 7.62
C ILE A 216 7.04 -5.95 7.14
N GLY A 217 6.62 -5.50 5.96
CA GLY A 217 5.42 -5.96 5.26
C GLY A 217 5.68 -6.10 3.76
N GLY A 218 4.64 -6.32 2.96
CA GLY A 218 4.82 -6.59 1.54
C GLY A 218 5.35 -5.37 0.77
N THR A 219 6.30 -5.58 -0.15
CA THR A 219 6.86 -4.51 -1.00
C THR A 219 5.77 -3.87 -1.87
N PRO A 220 4.89 -4.64 -2.55
CA PRO A 220 3.81 -4.05 -3.36
C PRO A 220 2.90 -3.11 -2.55
N GLU A 221 2.51 -3.53 -1.36
CA GLU A 221 1.69 -2.76 -0.41
C GLU A 221 2.43 -1.50 0.08
N GLY A 222 3.76 -1.53 0.14
CA GLY A 222 4.59 -0.36 0.42
C GLY A 222 4.50 0.71 -0.68
N VAL A 223 4.50 0.30 -1.95
CA VAL A 223 4.35 1.20 -3.10
C VAL A 223 2.94 1.80 -3.15
N ILE A 224 1.90 0.99 -2.90
CA ILE A 224 0.52 1.47 -2.79
C ILE A 224 0.38 2.49 -1.64
N SER A 225 0.99 2.19 -0.49
CA SER A 225 1.02 3.10 0.66
C SER A 225 1.72 4.42 0.33
N ALA A 226 2.81 4.39 -0.45
CA ALA A 226 3.53 5.57 -0.89
C ALA A 226 2.65 6.49 -1.76
N ALA A 227 1.90 5.91 -2.71
CA ALA A 227 0.96 6.67 -3.53
C ALA A 227 -0.08 7.41 -2.65
N ALA A 228 -0.69 6.70 -1.71
CA ALA A 228 -1.68 7.28 -0.81
C ALA A 228 -1.09 8.38 0.08
N LEU A 229 0.06 8.12 0.70
CA LEU A 229 0.72 9.08 1.58
C LEU A 229 1.18 10.33 0.83
N LYS A 230 1.68 10.19 -0.40
CA LYS A 230 2.03 11.33 -1.28
C LYS A 230 0.82 12.23 -1.50
N CYS A 231 -0.34 11.66 -1.83
CA CYS A 231 -1.58 12.42 -2.00
C CYS A 231 -2.08 13.07 -0.70
N MET A 232 -1.80 12.45 0.44
CA MET A 232 -2.18 12.98 1.76
C MET A 232 -1.15 13.96 2.33
N GLY A 233 0.00 14.13 1.68
CA GLY A 233 1.12 14.95 2.14
C GLY A 233 1.97 14.31 3.24
N GLY A 234 1.79 13.02 3.51
CA GLY A 234 2.62 12.24 4.43
C GLY A 234 3.91 11.74 3.78
N ALA A 235 4.67 10.92 4.51
CA ALA A 235 5.89 10.30 3.99
C ALA A 235 5.98 8.83 4.36
N ILE A 236 6.60 8.06 3.48
CA ILE A 236 7.06 6.70 3.73
C ILE A 236 8.53 6.59 3.33
N GLN A 237 9.29 5.84 4.11
CA GLN A 237 10.57 5.31 3.70
C GLN A 237 10.51 3.80 3.71
N GLY A 238 11.16 3.20 2.72
CA GLY A 238 11.19 1.77 2.47
C GLY A 238 12.62 1.26 2.31
N ARG A 239 12.89 0.05 2.76
CA ARG A 239 14.12 -0.69 2.42
C ARG A 239 13.76 -2.12 2.08
N LEU A 240 14.24 -2.61 0.92
CA LEU A 240 13.95 -3.98 0.48
C LEU A 240 14.48 -4.98 1.51
N TRP A 241 13.66 -5.98 1.81
CA TRP A 241 13.94 -6.98 2.84
C TRP A 241 13.83 -8.39 2.24
N PRO A 242 14.91 -8.93 1.63
CA PRO A 242 14.89 -10.30 1.12
C PRO A 242 14.76 -11.29 2.27
N ARG A 243 13.83 -12.25 2.17
CA ARG A 243 13.58 -13.25 3.22
C ARG A 243 14.71 -14.26 3.38
N ASN A 244 15.45 -14.48 2.31
CA ASN A 244 16.46 -15.52 2.20
C ASN A 244 17.51 -15.14 1.16
N GLU A 245 18.56 -15.96 1.05
CA GLU A 245 19.67 -15.73 0.14
C GLU A 245 19.27 -15.84 -1.35
N ALA A 246 18.28 -16.66 -1.68
CA ALA A 246 17.81 -16.78 -3.07
C ALA A 246 17.12 -15.49 -3.55
N GLU A 247 16.21 -14.91 -2.75
CA GLU A 247 15.60 -13.60 -3.06
C GLU A 247 16.65 -12.49 -3.09
N ARG A 248 17.62 -12.52 -2.16
CA ARG A 248 18.72 -11.55 -2.13
C ARG A 248 19.51 -11.59 -3.44
N ASN A 249 19.91 -12.78 -3.88
CA ASN A 249 20.70 -12.94 -5.10
C ASN A 249 19.89 -12.54 -6.33
N ALA A 250 18.63 -12.96 -6.42
CA ALA A 250 17.73 -12.57 -7.51
C ALA A 250 17.55 -11.04 -7.59
N ALA A 251 17.38 -10.36 -6.46
CA ALA A 251 17.26 -8.91 -6.41
C ALA A 251 18.55 -8.21 -6.87
N VAL A 252 19.71 -8.65 -6.39
CA VAL A 252 21.00 -8.08 -6.79
C VAL A 252 21.29 -8.33 -8.28
N GLU A 253 21.01 -9.53 -8.79
CA GLU A 253 21.14 -9.88 -10.21
C GLU A 253 20.21 -9.04 -11.10
N ALA A 254 19.00 -8.74 -10.61
CA ALA A 254 18.06 -7.83 -11.26
C ALA A 254 18.42 -6.34 -11.13
N GLY A 255 19.49 -6.00 -10.39
CA GLY A 255 20.02 -4.65 -10.28
C GLY A 255 19.47 -3.81 -9.12
N TYR A 256 18.77 -4.42 -8.16
CA TYR A 256 18.27 -3.72 -6.98
C TYR A 256 19.39 -3.47 -5.96
N ASP A 257 19.45 -2.24 -5.44
CA ASP A 257 20.32 -1.88 -4.31
C ASP A 257 19.57 -2.11 -2.99
N LEU A 258 19.93 -3.19 -2.29
CA LEU A 258 19.32 -3.58 -1.02
C LEU A 258 19.70 -2.67 0.16
N ALA A 259 20.73 -1.82 0.02
CA ALA A 259 21.12 -0.85 1.04
C ALA A 259 20.42 0.50 0.85
N ARG A 260 19.82 0.74 -0.32
CA ARG A 260 19.14 2.00 -0.63
C ARG A 260 17.89 2.16 0.24
N VAL A 261 17.74 3.36 0.78
CA VAL A 261 16.46 3.85 1.32
C VAL A 261 15.66 4.41 0.16
N LEU A 262 14.46 3.86 -0.04
CA LEU A 262 13.47 4.33 -0.99
C LEU A 262 12.55 5.31 -0.29
N THR A 263 12.53 6.56 -0.73
CA THR A 263 11.60 7.59 -0.25
C THR A 263 10.23 7.47 -0.92
N THR A 264 9.24 8.24 -0.47
CA THR A 264 7.92 8.33 -1.13
C THR A 264 8.04 8.55 -2.64
N ASP A 265 8.93 9.45 -3.07
CA ASP A 265 9.13 9.81 -4.48
C ASP A 265 9.96 8.77 -5.24
N ASP A 266 10.77 7.95 -4.55
CA ASP A 266 11.42 6.80 -5.20
C ASP A 266 10.44 5.65 -5.44
N LEU A 267 9.41 5.53 -4.60
CA LEU A 267 8.37 4.51 -4.71
C LEU A 267 7.31 4.92 -5.74
N VAL A 268 6.92 6.19 -5.76
CA VAL A 268 5.99 6.78 -6.74
C VAL A 268 6.40 8.23 -7.02
N ALA A 269 7.03 8.48 -8.19
CA ALA A 269 7.62 9.78 -8.57
C ALA A 269 6.58 10.87 -8.93
#